data_AF-A0A1X9SKP0-F1
#
_entry.id   AF-A0A1X9SKP0-F1
#
_cell.length_a   1.000
_cell.length_b   1.000
_cell.length_c   1.000
_cell.angle_alpha   90.00
_cell.angle_beta   90.00
_cell.angle_gamma   90.00
#
_symmetry.space_group_name_H-M   'P 1'
#
loop_
_entity.id
_entity.type
_entity.pdbx_description
1 polymer ?
#
loop_
_entity_poly.entity_id
_entity_poly.type
_entity_poly.pdbx_seq_one_letter_code
_entity_poly.pdbx_strand_id
1 'polypeptide(L)'
;MIIIGSELISYEPVFLAKFEPKSLSLKSNFILVSDIKQALIANANGVKFIVCDSFKFAKKLQKLADDYLFDSKIALIINSDEELQKAAKKRIDAVIYKSAIRG
;
A
#
# COMPACT_ATOMS: atom_id res chain seq x y z
N MET A 1 9.38 8.13 -1.30
CA MET A 1 8.13 7.65 -1.92
C MET A 1 8.50 6.67 -3.03
N ILE A 2 7.85 5.50 -3.07
CA ILE A 2 7.98 4.48 -4.11
C ILE A 2 6.82 4.65 -5.09
N ILE A 3 7.08 4.53 -6.39
CA ILE A 3 6.06 4.63 -7.44
C ILE A 3 6.04 3.30 -8.20
N ILE A 4 4.88 2.67 -8.26
CA ILE A 4 4.69 1.38 -8.92
C ILE A 4 3.64 1.54 -10.01
N GLY A 5 3.96 1.19 -11.26
CA GLY A 5 2.98 1.17 -12.33
C GLY A 5 2.97 2.35 -13.30
N SER A 6 3.87 3.32 -13.14
CA SER A 6 4.04 4.39 -14.12
C SER A 6 4.67 3.83 -15.40
N GLU A 7 4.22 4.29 -16.57
CA GLU A 7 4.80 3.93 -17.88
C GLU A 7 6.29 4.29 -18.00
N LEU A 8 6.75 5.22 -17.16
CA LEU A 8 8.13 5.71 -17.12
C LEU A 8 9.03 4.92 -16.16
N ILE A 9 8.49 3.93 -15.43
CA ILE A 9 9.21 3.19 -14.40
C ILE A 9 9.00 1.69 -14.65
N SER A 10 10.07 0.94 -14.85
CA SER A 10 9.98 -0.52 -14.90
C SER A 10 9.44 -1.05 -13.57
N TYR A 11 8.33 -1.80 -13.62
CA TYR A 11 7.72 -2.39 -12.44
C TYR A 11 7.40 -3.86 -12.69
N GLU A 12 7.54 -4.66 -11.64
CA GLU A 12 6.97 -6.01 -11.61
C GLU A 12 5.47 -5.91 -11.36
N PRO A 13 4.65 -6.79 -11.97
CA PRO A 13 3.22 -6.80 -11.73
C PRO A 13 2.90 -6.94 -10.24
N VAL A 14 1.99 -6.10 -9.75
CA VAL A 14 1.56 -6.10 -8.36
C VAL A 14 0.46 -7.13 -8.20
N PHE A 15 0.77 -8.26 -7.57
CA PHE A 15 -0.24 -9.23 -7.14
C PHE A 15 -0.86 -8.76 -5.83
N LEU A 16 -2.04 -8.15 -5.92
CA LEU A 16 -2.73 -7.61 -4.77
C LEU A 16 -3.58 -8.69 -4.12
N ALA A 17 -3.21 -9.09 -2.91
CA ALA A 17 -3.98 -10.04 -2.12
C ALA A 17 -4.95 -9.29 -1.18
N LYS A 18 -6.11 -9.90 -0.89
CA LYS A 18 -7.00 -9.43 0.18
C LYS A 18 -6.43 -9.84 1.54
N PHE A 19 -6.78 -9.08 2.58
CA PHE A 19 -6.48 -9.44 3.96
C PHE A 19 -7.23 -10.72 4.37
N GLU A 20 -6.54 -11.86 4.26
CA GLU A 20 -7.05 -13.18 4.60
C GLU A 20 -5.93 -14.03 5.22
N PRO A 21 -6.23 -15.00 6.10
CA PRO A 21 -5.21 -15.85 6.73
C PRO A 21 -4.30 -16.55 5.70
N LYS A 22 -4.86 -16.98 4.57
CA LYS A 22 -4.13 -17.60 3.48
C LYS A 22 -3.12 -16.65 2.83
N SER A 23 -3.48 -15.39 2.63
CA SER A 23 -2.59 -14.39 2.03
C SER A 23 -1.42 -14.03 2.96
N LEU A 24 -1.68 -14.01 4.27
CA LEU A 24 -0.65 -13.80 5.27
C LEU A 24 0.31 -15.01 5.36
N SER A 25 -0.22 -16.24 5.34
CA SER A 25 0.61 -17.45 5.38
C SER A 25 1.45 -17.65 4.11
N LEU A 26 0.94 -17.22 2.95
CA LEU A 26 1.66 -17.20 1.67
C LEU A 26 2.68 -16.05 1.56
N LYS A 27 2.81 -15.21 2.58
CA LYS A 27 3.72 -14.05 2.61
C LYS A 27 3.56 -13.14 1.39
N SER A 28 2.31 -12.82 1.04
CA SER A 28 2.03 -11.87 -0.04
C SER A 28 2.68 -10.51 0.27
N ASN A 29 3.39 -9.94 -0.72
CA ASN A 29 4.07 -8.66 -0.55
C ASN A 29 3.10 -7.48 -0.43
N PHE A 30 1.93 -7.57 -1.06
CA PHE A 30 0.92 -6.52 -1.14
C PHE A 30 -0.41 -7.04 -0.58
N ILE A 31 -0.87 -6.46 0.53
CA ILE A 31 -2.14 -6.83 1.16
C ILE A 31 -3.05 -5.60 1.19
N LEU A 32 -4.24 -5.71 0.58
CA LEU A 32 -5.30 -4.71 0.69
C LEU A 32 -5.96 -4.81 2.07
N VAL A 33 -5.96 -3.69 2.81
CA VAL A 33 -6.58 -3.58 4.13
C VAL A 33 -7.74 -2.58 4.14
N SER A 34 -8.78 -2.87 4.93
CA SER A 34 -9.95 -1.99 5.06
C SER A 34 -10.01 -1.22 6.38
N ASP A 35 -9.22 -1.61 7.38
CA ASP A 35 -9.24 -1.01 8.71
C ASP A 35 -7.86 -1.04 9.40
N ILE A 36 -7.75 -0.28 10.50
CA ILE A 36 -6.49 -0.12 11.26
C ILE A 36 -6.03 -1.45 11.88
N LYS A 37 -6.96 -2.29 12.33
CA LYS A 37 -6.64 -3.59 12.93
C LYS A 37 -5.98 -4.49 11.90
N GLN A 38 -6.49 -4.54 10.67
CA GLN A 38 -5.89 -5.29 9.58
C GLN A 38 -4.49 -4.78 9.24
N ALA A 39 -4.30 -3.46 9.20
CA ALA A 39 -2.98 -2.87 8.95
C ALA A 39 -1.96 -3.26 10.04
N LEU A 40 -2.35 -3.21 11.32
CA LEU A 40 -1.50 -3.62 12.44
C LEU A 40 -1.12 -5.11 12.33
N ILE A 41 -2.09 -5.98 12.05
CA ILE A 41 -1.83 -7.42 11.90
C ILE A 41 -0.96 -7.69 10.67
N ALA A 42 -1.19 -7.00 9.55
CA ALA A 42 -0.38 -7.15 8.35
C ALA A 42 1.08 -6.76 8.61
N ASN A 43 1.31 -5.64 9.32
CA ASN A 43 2.65 -5.24 9.73
C ASN A 43 3.31 -6.29 10.63
N ALA A 44 2.59 -6.80 11.64
CA ALA A 44 3.10 -7.84 12.53
C ALA A 44 3.45 -9.16 11.82
N ASN A 45 2.85 -9.43 10.66
CA ASN A 45 3.16 -10.59 9.82
C ASN A 45 4.29 -10.32 8.80
N GLY A 46 4.92 -9.15 8.84
CA GLY A 46 6.04 -8.79 7.96
C GLY A 46 5.64 -8.54 6.51
N VAL A 47 4.40 -8.14 6.26
CA VAL A 47 3.94 -7.74 4.92
C VAL A 47 4.76 -6.54 4.45
N LYS A 48 5.25 -6.53 3.21
CA LYS A 48 6.10 -5.42 2.73
C LYS A 48 5.31 -4.14 2.46
N PHE A 49 4.14 -4.28 1.83
CA PHE A 49 3.27 -3.18 1.44
C PHE A 49 1.85 -3.38 1.96
N ILE A 50 1.40 -2.47 2.80
CA ILE A 50 0.01 -2.38 3.25
C ILE A 50 -0.71 -1.45 2.28
N VAL A 51 -1.62 -2.01 1.50
CA VAL A 51 -2.28 -1.33 0.40
C VAL A 51 -3.65 -0.82 0.83
N CYS A 52 -4.01 0.38 0.39
CA CYS A 52 -5.32 0.97 0.60
C CYS A 52 -5.79 1.71 -0.67
N ASP A 53 -7.10 1.87 -0.82
CA ASP A 53 -7.76 2.51 -1.96
C ASP A 53 -8.29 3.92 -1.63
N SER A 54 -8.39 4.27 -0.35
CA SER A 54 -8.91 5.55 0.11
C SER A 54 -7.80 6.47 0.60
N PHE A 55 -7.69 7.65 -0.03
CA PHE A 55 -6.71 8.67 0.34
C PHE A 55 -6.80 9.11 1.82
N LYS A 56 -8.02 9.27 2.33
CA LYS A 56 -8.24 9.65 3.75
C LYS A 56 -7.73 8.56 4.68
N PHE A 57 -7.88 7.30 4.29
CA PHE A 57 -7.43 6.16 5.07
C PHE A 57 -5.92 5.99 4.99
N ALA A 58 -5.33 6.13 3.80
CA ALA A 58 -3.88 6.15 3.58
C ALA A 58 -3.18 7.17 4.49
N LYS A 59 -3.72 8.39 4.60
CA LYS A 59 -3.18 9.41 5.49
C LYS A 59 -3.19 8.99 6.96
N LYS A 60 -4.28 8.35 7.41
CA LYS A 60 -4.39 7.84 8.78
C LYS A 60 -3.39 6.71 9.03
N LEU A 61 -3.28 5.78 8.08
CA LEU A 61 -2.34 4.67 8.15
C LEU A 61 -0.89 5.13 8.11
N GLN A 62 -0.54 6.11 7.28
CA GLN A 62 0.82 6.67 7.26
C GLN A 62 1.19 7.27 8.60
N LYS A 63 0.30 8.06 9.20
CA LYS A 63 0.54 8.61 10.54
C LYS A 63 0.75 7.50 11.57
N LEU A 64 -0.08 6.46 11.52
CA LEU A 64 0.07 5.30 12.39
C LEU A 64 1.41 4.57 12.16
N ALA A 65 1.79 4.37 10.92
CA ALA A 65 3.05 3.73 10.53
C ALA A 65 4.26 4.53 11.04
N ASP A 66 4.21 5.85 10.95
CA ASP A 66 5.25 6.74 11.47
C ASP A 66 5.30 6.71 13.01
N ASP A 67 4.15 6.78 13.68
CA ASP A 67 4.03 6.80 15.15
C ASP A 67 4.47 5.45 15.78
N TYR A 68 4.21 4.33 15.12
CA TYR A 68 4.52 2.97 15.60
C TYR A 68 5.74 2.34 14.90
N LEU A 69 6.44 3.09 14.06
CA LEU A 69 7.63 2.64 13.32
C LEU A 69 7.39 1.32 12.57
N PHE A 70 6.38 1.29 11.71
CA PHE A 70 6.07 0.10 10.91
C PHE A 70 7.27 -0.27 10.02
N ASP A 71 7.55 -1.57 9.94
CA ASP A 71 8.48 -2.12 8.96
C ASP A 71 7.85 -2.14 7.56
N SER A 72 6.52 -2.30 7.51
CA SER A 72 5.71 -2.21 6.30
C SER A 72 5.61 -0.79 5.76
N LYS A 73 5.57 -0.66 4.43
CA LYS A 73 5.30 0.62 3.75
C LYS A 73 3.82 0.78 3.43
N ILE A 74 3.29 1.99 3.58
CA ILE A 74 1.91 2.30 3.20
C ILE A 74 1.83 2.62 1.71
N ALA A 75 1.01 1.86 0.98
CA ALA A 75 0.80 2.03 -0.44
C ALA A 75 -0.64 2.47 -0.76
N LEU A 76 -0.78 3.56 -1.52
CA LEU A 76 -2.09 4.05 -1.99
C LEU A 76 -2.30 3.64 -3.46
N ILE A 77 -3.45 3.06 -3.76
CA ILE A 77 -3.88 2.82 -5.14
C ILE A 77 -4.33 4.14 -5.76
N ILE A 78 -3.78 4.48 -6.93
CA ILE A 78 -4.07 5.72 -7.65
C ILE A 78 -4.48 5.44 -9.11
N ASN A 79 -5.22 6.37 -9.70
CA ASN A 79 -5.62 6.31 -11.11
C ASN A 79 -5.07 7.46 -11.95
N SER A 80 -4.53 8.51 -11.33
CA SER A 80 -4.05 9.71 -12.04
C SER A 80 -2.84 10.35 -11.38
N ASP A 81 -2.11 11.14 -12.17
CA ASP A 81 -0.94 11.88 -11.70
C ASP A 81 -1.29 13.00 -10.71
N GLU A 82 -2.54 13.47 -10.71
CA GLU A 82 -3.01 14.39 -9.68
C GLU A 82 -3.06 13.72 -8.30
N GLU A 83 -3.48 12.45 -8.25
CA GLU A 83 -3.48 11.66 -7.01
C GLU A 83 -2.06 11.35 -6.55
N LEU A 84 -1.13 11.07 -7.48
CA LEU A 84 0.30 10.96 -7.22
C LEU A 84 0.84 12.21 -6.50
N GLN A 85 0.56 13.40 -7.05
CA GLN A 85 1.01 14.66 -6.44
C GLN A 85 0.37 14.89 -5.06
N LYS A 86 -0.90 14.53 -4.88
CA LYS A 86 -1.57 14.60 -3.57
C LYS A 86 -0.93 13.64 -2.56
N ALA A 87 -0.58 12.43 -2.98
CA ALA A 87 0.09 11.44 -2.15
C ALA A 87 1.49 11.93 -1.72
N ALA A 88 2.26 12.49 -2.66
CA ALA A 88 3.57 13.08 -2.38
C ALA A 88 3.48 14.23 -1.36
N LYS A 89 2.51 15.13 -1.51
CA LYS A 89 2.26 16.23 -0.56
C LYS A 89 1.89 15.74 0.85
N LYS A 90 1.34 14.53 0.96
CA LYS A 90 1.01 13.89 2.25
C LYS A 90 2.06 12.89 2.73
N ARG A 91 3.21 12.81 2.05
CA ARG A 91 4.34 11.94 2.42
C ARG A 91 3.94 10.47 2.53
N ILE A 92 3.03 10.00 1.67
CA ILE A 92 2.70 8.58 1.60
C ILE A 92 3.92 7.81 1.09
N ASP A 93 4.24 6.68 1.71
CA ASP A 93 5.45 5.91 1.39
C ASP A 93 5.47 5.36 -0.04
N ALA A 94 4.33 4.90 -0.54
CA ALA A 94 4.22 4.32 -1.87
C ALA A 94 2.89 4.64 -2.56
N VAL A 95 2.91 4.62 -3.89
CA VAL A 95 1.70 4.63 -4.71
C VAL A 95 1.74 3.49 -5.73
N ILE A 96 0.57 2.94 -6.04
CA ILE A 96 0.39 1.87 -7.01
C ILE A 96 -0.65 2.33 -8.02
N TYR A 97 -0.27 2.47 -9.29
CA TYR A 97 -1.23 2.72 -10.35
C TYR A 97 -2.12 1.50 -10.53
N LYS A 98 -3.43 1.73 -10.69
CA LYS A 98 -4.40 0.64 -10.87
C LYS A 98 -4.08 -0.24 -12.08
N SER A 99 -3.46 0.32 -13.12
CA SER A 99 -2.98 -0.40 -14.31
C SER A 99 -1.93 -1.48 -14.00
N ALA A 100 -1.19 -1.34 -12.89
CA ALA A 100 -0.14 -2.29 -12.49
C ALA A 100 -0.64 -3.46 -11.63
N ILE A 101 -1.88 -3.38 -11.15
CA ILE A 101 -2.46 -4.38 -10.27
C ILE A 101 -2.96 -5.56 -11.11
N ARG A 102 -2.53 -6.77 -10.72
CA ARG A 102 -3.02 -8.04 -11.25
C ARG A 102 -3.68 -8.82 -10.11
N GLY A 103 -4.80 -9.46 -10.44
CA GLY A 103 -5.59 -10.32 -9.54
C GLY A 103 -5.45 -11.78 -9.91
#